data_AF-A0A1Z8KKY1-F1
#
_entry.id   AF-A0A1Z8KKY1-F1
#
_cell.length_a   1.000
_cell.length_b   1.000
_cell.length_c   1.000
_cell.angle_alpha   90.00
_cell.angle_beta   90.00
_cell.angle_gamma   90.00
#
_symmetry.space_group_name_H-M   'P 1'
#
loop_
_entity.id
_entity.type
_entity.pdbx_description
1 polymer ?
#
loop_
_entity_poly.entity_id
_entity_poly.type
_entity_poly.pdbx_seq_one_letter_code
_entity_poly.pdbx_strand_id
1 'polypeptide(L)'
;MKLSNFIYKGNIRHRRYTPFNRKFQYSTFMTFFDINKIETMFDKSLLWNINKRALIAYYRKDYHGDVNISLDQAVRKTVKDKVGVTLDGPIRLLTHLRYFGYCFNPVSF
;
A
#
# COMPACT_ATOMS: atom_id res chain seq x y z
N MET A 1 14.76 -14.72 10.02
CA MET A 1 13.53 -15.11 9.30
C MET A 1 13.31 -14.14 8.14
N LYS A 2 13.47 -14.55 6.87
CA LYS A 2 13.18 -13.70 5.70
C LYS A 2 11.66 -13.47 5.70
N LEU A 3 11.20 -12.27 6.06
CA LEU A 3 9.77 -11.96 5.94
C LEU A 3 9.39 -11.92 4.45
N SER A 4 8.54 -12.87 4.07
CA SER A 4 7.95 -13.02 2.74
C SER A 4 6.90 -11.95 2.45
N ASN A 5 6.38 -11.91 1.23
CA ASN A 5 5.18 -11.14 0.91
C ASN A 5 3.95 -11.87 1.47
N PHE A 6 2.99 -11.14 2.04
CA PHE A 6 1.81 -11.71 2.71
C PHE A 6 0.52 -11.02 2.30
N ILE A 7 -0.59 -11.73 2.44
CA ILE A 7 -1.95 -11.17 2.39
C ILE A 7 -2.53 -11.30 3.79
N TYR A 8 -2.67 -10.18 4.49
CA TYR A 8 -3.31 -10.13 5.80
C TYR A 8 -4.82 -10.07 5.62
N LYS A 9 -5.57 -10.88 6.37
CA LYS A 9 -7.03 -10.84 6.40
C LYS A 9 -7.48 -10.29 7.75
N GLY A 10 -8.55 -9.51 7.76
CA GLY A 10 -9.07 -8.91 8.98
C GLY A 10 -10.53 -8.47 8.82
N ASN A 11 -11.07 -7.88 9.87
CA ASN A 11 -12.40 -7.30 9.88
C ASN A 11 -12.30 -5.82 10.25
N ILE A 12 -12.97 -4.95 9.49
CA ILE A 12 -13.12 -3.54 9.83
C ILE A 12 -14.51 -3.34 10.40
N ARG A 13 -14.58 -2.62 11.53
CA ARG A 13 -15.84 -2.23 12.17
C ARG A 13 -15.91 -0.71 12.27
N HIS A 14 -16.92 -0.14 11.64
CA HIS A 14 -17.28 1.27 11.76
C HIS A 14 -18.40 1.43 12.78
N ARG A 15 -18.29 2.43 13.64
CA ARG A 15 -19.33 2.79 14.62
C ARG A 15 -19.48 4.29 14.68
N ARG A 16 -20.70 4.77 14.44
CA ARG A 16 -21.10 6.17 14.60
C ARG A 16 -22.17 6.23 15.70
N TYR A 17 -22.05 7.17 16.62
CA TYR A 17 -22.95 7.31 17.76
C TYR A 17 -24.01 8.39 17.56
N THR A 18 -23.69 9.45 16.82
CA THR A 18 -24.57 10.61 16.57
C THR A 18 -24.69 10.91 15.07
N PRO A 19 -25.84 11.42 14.60
CA PRO A 19 -27.10 11.63 15.34
C PRO A 19 -27.84 10.31 15.69
N PHE A 20 -27.44 9.18 15.13
CA PHE A 20 -28.00 7.85 15.42
C PHE A 20 -26.89 6.83 15.60
N ASN A 21 -27.10 5.85 16.50
CA ASN A 21 -26.18 4.73 16.68
C ASN A 21 -26.24 3.80 15.47
N ARG A 22 -25.21 3.83 14.62
CA ARG A 22 -25.03 2.95 13.46
C ARG A 22 -23.73 2.17 13.61
N LYS A 23 -23.79 0.87 13.32
CA LYS A 23 -22.64 -0.03 13.30
C LYS A 23 -22.62 -0.75 11.96
N PHE A 24 -21.44 -0.87 11.38
CA PHE A 24 -21.21 -1.60 10.15
C PHE A 24 -19.91 -2.39 10.29
N GLN A 25 -19.90 -3.65 9.89
CA GLN A 25 -18.72 -4.50 9.94
C GLN A 25 -18.61 -5.27 8.63
N TYR A 26 -17.39 -5.36 8.11
CA TYR A 26 -17.08 -6.11 6.89
C TYR A 26 -15.70 -6.73 6.99
N SER A 27 -15.51 -7.83 6.25
CA SER A 27 -14.20 -8.45 6.07
C SER A 27 -13.36 -7.63 5.07
N THR A 28 -12.06 -7.57 5.33
CA THR A 28 -11.09 -6.92 4.45
C THR A 28 -9.81 -7.75 4.37
N PHE A 29 -8.95 -7.40 3.43
CA PHE A 29 -7.60 -7.92 3.35
C PHE A 29 -6.63 -6.82 2.93
N MET A 30 -5.37 -6.88 3.35
CA MET A 30 -4.32 -5.97 2.90
C MET A 30 -3.11 -6.75 2.43
N THR A 31 -2.46 -6.23 1.40
CA THR A 31 -1.21 -6.79 0.89
C THR A 31 -0.04 -6.21 1.66
N PHE A 32 0.91 -7.07 2.02
CA PHE A 32 2.13 -6.70 2.70
C PHE A 32 3.34 -7.16 1.90
N PHE A 33 4.17 -6.21 1.49
CA PHE A 33 5.31 -6.49 0.63
C PHE A 33 6.42 -5.46 0.83
N ASP A 34 7.61 -5.81 0.34
CA ASP A 34 8.77 -4.93 0.27
C ASP A 34 8.61 -3.95 -0.90
N ILE A 35 8.65 -2.65 -0.61
CA ILE A 35 8.38 -1.61 -1.62
C ILE A 35 9.50 -1.50 -2.67
N ASN A 36 10.71 -1.96 -2.36
CA ASN A 36 11.82 -1.95 -3.31
C ASN A 36 11.59 -2.98 -4.44
N LYS A 37 10.86 -4.07 -4.15
CA LYS A 37 10.64 -5.16 -5.11
C LYS A 37 9.40 -4.98 -5.97
N ILE A 38 8.62 -3.92 -5.73
CA ILE A 38 7.28 -3.79 -6.28
C ILE A 38 7.27 -3.77 -7.81
N GLU A 39 8.26 -3.13 -8.42
CA GLU A 39 8.36 -3.00 -9.87
C GLU A 39 8.63 -4.35 -10.55
N THR A 40 9.30 -5.27 -9.86
CA THR A 40 9.60 -6.62 -10.37
C THR A 40 8.56 -7.67 -9.95
N MET A 41 7.68 -7.35 -9.00
CA MET A 41 6.77 -8.34 -8.40
C MET A 41 5.62 -8.73 -9.35
N PHE A 42 5.29 -7.87 -10.31
CA PHE A 42 4.09 -8.01 -11.15
C PHE A 42 4.37 -8.33 -12.62
N ASP A 43 5.63 -8.47 -13.02
CA ASP A 43 6.05 -8.62 -14.42
C ASP A 43 5.51 -9.86 -15.16
N LYS A 44 4.99 -10.85 -14.42
CA LYS A 44 4.60 -12.15 -14.98
C LYS A 44 3.10 -12.39 -15.09
N SER A 45 2.24 -11.44 -14.72
CA SER A 45 0.79 -11.67 -14.71
C SER A 45 0.01 -10.68 -15.56
N LEU A 46 -0.85 -11.18 -16.45
CA LEU A 46 -1.78 -10.37 -17.25
C LEU A 46 -2.87 -9.68 -16.40
N LEU A 47 -3.15 -10.22 -15.21
CA LEU A 47 -4.16 -9.69 -14.30
C LEU A 47 -3.61 -8.59 -13.38
N TRP A 48 -2.29 -8.41 -13.36
CA TRP A 48 -1.60 -7.47 -12.48
C TRP A 48 -0.81 -6.48 -13.33
N ASN A 49 -0.75 -5.22 -12.90
CA ASN A 49 0.02 -4.24 -13.66
C ASN A 49 0.57 -3.12 -12.78
N ILE A 50 1.56 -2.42 -13.33
CA ILE A 50 2.25 -1.29 -12.70
C ILE A 50 1.96 -0.06 -13.54
N ASN A 51 1.46 0.99 -12.91
CA ASN A 51 1.09 2.28 -13.50
C ASN A 51 0.12 2.17 -14.71
N LYS A 52 -0.58 1.04 -14.85
CA LYS A 52 -1.51 0.74 -15.94
C LYS A 52 -2.74 -0.01 -15.42
N ARG A 53 -3.86 0.12 -16.13
CA ARG A 53 -5.14 -0.50 -15.74
C ARG A 53 -5.04 -2.01 -15.85
N ALA A 54 -5.46 -2.71 -14.80
CA ALA A 54 -5.62 -4.17 -14.74
C ALA A 54 -6.62 -4.53 -13.62
N LEU A 55 -6.86 -5.83 -13.44
CA LEU A 55 -7.70 -6.33 -12.36
C LEU A 55 -7.14 -5.91 -10.99
N ILE A 56 -5.83 -6.06 -10.84
CA ILE A 56 -5.05 -5.58 -9.70
C ILE A 56 -3.96 -4.66 -10.26
N ALA A 57 -3.85 -3.43 -9.76
CA ALA A 57 -2.84 -2.51 -10.25
C ALA A 57 -2.16 -1.73 -9.12
N TYR A 58 -0.85 -1.65 -9.19
CA TYR A 58 -0.08 -0.68 -8.43
C TYR A 58 0.05 0.60 -9.25
N TYR A 59 -0.23 1.76 -8.65
CA TYR A 59 0.01 3.05 -9.26
C TYR A 59 0.88 3.88 -8.32
N ARG A 60 2.06 4.29 -8.77
CA ARG A 60 3.01 5.08 -7.98
C ARG A 60 2.37 6.34 -7.37
N LYS A 61 1.45 6.97 -8.11
CA LYS A 61 0.71 8.16 -7.68
C LYS A 61 -0.26 7.97 -6.51
N ASP A 62 -0.56 6.73 -6.13
CA ASP A 62 -1.46 6.45 -4.99
C ASP A 62 -0.72 6.45 -3.65
N TYR A 63 0.60 6.63 -3.67
CA TYR A 63 1.49 6.45 -2.53
C TYR A 63 2.40 7.66 -2.33
N HIS A 64 2.99 7.69 -1.14
CA HIS A 64 3.80 8.78 -0.62
C HIS A 64 4.85 9.39 -1.55
N GLY A 65 4.96 10.72 -1.53
CA GLY A 65 6.06 11.49 -2.09
C GLY A 65 6.06 11.65 -3.61
N ASP A 66 7.21 12.02 -4.16
CA ASP A 66 7.38 12.34 -5.58
C ASP A 66 7.18 11.10 -6.47
N VAL A 67 6.24 11.21 -7.41
CA VAL A 67 5.84 10.13 -8.31
C VAL A 67 6.88 9.78 -9.38
N ASN A 68 7.86 10.66 -9.59
CA ASN A 68 8.94 10.45 -10.58
C ASN A 68 10.07 9.57 -10.05
N ILE A 69 10.11 9.32 -8.73
CA ILE A 69 11.07 8.42 -8.09
C ILE A 69 10.36 7.19 -7.52
N SER A 70 11.12 6.13 -7.24
CA SER A 70 10.55 4.92 -6.66
C SER A 70 9.96 5.22 -5.26
N LEU A 71 8.98 4.41 -4.83
CA LEU A 71 8.38 4.60 -3.51
C LEU A 71 9.41 4.41 -2.39
N ASP A 72 10.36 3.48 -2.56
CA ASP A 72 11.47 3.27 -1.62
C ASP A 72 12.32 4.54 -1.47
N GLN A 73 12.73 5.14 -2.59
CA GLN A 73 13.51 6.37 -2.60
C GLN A 73 12.74 7.54 -1.95
N ALA A 74 11.45 7.68 -2.26
CA ALA A 74 10.62 8.73 -1.69
C ALA A 74 10.50 8.63 -0.17
N VAL A 75 10.23 7.43 0.36
CA VAL A 75 10.14 7.22 1.82
C VAL A 75 11.49 7.48 2.49
N ARG A 76 12.60 6.95 1.94
CA ARG A 76 13.94 7.19 2.52
C ARG A 76 14.31 8.67 2.53
N LYS A 77 14.02 9.38 1.43
CA LYS A 77 14.23 10.82 1.34
C LYS A 77 13.44 11.56 2.41
N THR A 78 12.13 11.30 2.53
CA THR A 78 11.30 11.93 3.56
C THR A 78 11.82 11.65 4.97
N VAL A 79 12.22 10.42 5.29
CA VAL A 79 12.75 10.07 6.61
C VAL A 79 14.07 10.79 6.89
N LYS A 80 14.97 10.83 5.91
CA LYS A 80 16.24 11.56 6.03
C LYS A 80 16.00 13.06 6.23
N ASP A 81 15.11 13.67 5.44
CA ASP A 81 14.83 15.10 5.48
C ASP A 81 14.11 15.52 6.78
N LYS A 82 13.25 14.66 7.34
CA LYS A 82 12.43 14.99 8.53
C LYS A 82 13.06 14.57 9.84
N VAL A 83 13.84 13.49 9.85
CA VAL A 83 14.35 12.86 11.08
C VAL A 83 15.89 12.84 11.11
N GLY A 84 16.56 13.09 9.97
CA GLY A 84 18.02 13.03 9.88
C GLY A 84 18.60 11.61 9.89
N VAL A 85 17.73 10.59 9.84
CA VAL A 85 18.14 9.17 9.91
C VAL A 85 18.20 8.57 8.52
N THR A 86 19.29 7.88 8.23
CA THR A 86 19.40 7.01 7.05
C THR A 86 18.84 5.63 7.39
N LEU A 87 17.85 5.18 6.63
CA LEU A 87 17.36 3.81 6.74
C LEU A 87 18.22 2.90 5.86
N ASP A 88 18.74 1.82 6.44
CA ASP A 88 19.47 0.76 5.71
C ASP A 88 18.65 -0.53 5.57
N GLY A 89 17.57 -0.64 6.35
CA GLY A 89 16.68 -1.81 6.34
C GLY A 89 15.65 -1.82 5.21
N PRO A 90 14.98 -2.97 5.02
CA PRO A 90 13.85 -3.07 4.09
C PRO A 90 12.67 -2.25 4.59
N ILE A 91 12.04 -1.51 3.69
CA ILE A 91 10.81 -0.78 3.96
C ILE A 91 9.65 -1.63 3.44
N ARG A 92 8.66 -1.88 4.28
CA ARG A 92 7.51 -2.72 3.92
C ARG A 92 6.23 -1.93 4.05
N LEU A 93 5.30 -2.22 3.17
CA LEU A 93 4.04 -1.52 3.08
C LEU A 93 2.88 -2.49 3.26
N LEU A 94 1.97 -2.14 4.17
CA LEU A 94 0.67 -2.80 4.32
C LEU A 94 -0.39 -1.92 3.66
N THR A 95 -0.94 -2.34 2.52
CA THR A 95 -1.83 -1.50 1.71
C THR A 95 -2.85 -2.30 0.91
N HIS A 96 -3.89 -1.61 0.44
CA HIS A 96 -4.67 -2.04 -0.71
C HIS A 96 -4.00 -1.55 -2.01
N LEU A 97 -3.81 -2.45 -2.97
CA LEU A 97 -3.57 -2.06 -4.36
C LEU A 97 -4.88 -1.56 -4.99
N ARG A 98 -4.83 -1.09 -6.23
CA ARG A 98 -6.07 -0.85 -6.96
C ARG A 98 -6.72 -2.18 -7.33
N TYR A 99 -8.00 -2.33 -7.04
CA TYR A 99 -8.82 -3.45 -7.49
C TYR A 99 -9.90 -2.91 -8.43
N PHE A 100 -9.95 -3.41 -9.65
CA PHE A 100 -10.86 -2.91 -10.70
C PHE A 100 -10.76 -1.38 -10.90
N GLY A 101 -9.58 -0.80 -10.70
CA GLY A 101 -9.33 0.64 -10.82
C GLY A 101 -9.60 1.47 -9.57
N TYR A 102 -10.18 0.90 -8.50
CA TYR A 102 -10.45 1.59 -7.24
C TYR A 102 -9.36 1.33 -6.20
N CYS A 103 -8.91 2.39 -5.53
CA CYS A 103 -7.98 2.31 -4.40
C CYS A 103 -8.71 2.73 -3.12
N PHE A 104 -8.78 1.85 -2.12
CA PHE A 104 -9.35 2.12 -0.81
C PHE A 104 -8.28 1.94 0.27
N ASN A 105 -7.21 2.72 0.17
CA ASN A 105 -6.11 2.66 1.10
C ASN A 105 -6.38 3.58 2.32
N PRO A 106 -6.35 3.09 3.57
CA PRO A 106 -6.65 3.92 4.73
C PRO A 106 -5.67 5.09 4.90
N VAL A 107 -4.35 4.85 4.82
CA VAL A 107 -3.28 5.88 4.88
C VAL A 107 -2.00 5.31 4.26
N SER A 108 -1.56 5.83 3.11
CA SER A 108 -0.17 5.62 2.61
C SER A 108 0.31 6.74 1.67
N PHE A 109 -0.23 7.95 1.85
CA PHE A 109 0.08 9.16 1.07
C PHE A 109 1.29 9.92 1.61
#